data_AF-A0A7L4QH29-F1
#
_entry.id   AF-A0A7L4QH29-F1
#
_cell.length_a   1.000
_cell.length_b   1.000
_cell.length_c   1.000
_cell.angle_alpha   90.00
_cell.angle_beta   90.00
_cell.angle_gamma   90.00
#
_symmetry.space_group_name_H-M   'P 1'
#
loop_
_entity.id
_entity.type
_entity.pdbx_description
1 polymer ?
#
loop_
_entity_poly.entity_id
_entity_poly.type
_entity_poly.pdbx_seq_one_letter_code
_entity_poly.pdbx_strand_id
1 'polypeptide(L)'
;MSLIFGAGKIGYAVSLVLKKRGKDVVVIDKNMQALSRAERIGCKTYLFDFTKSFNLIGVNISKFKEIIITTSDHKVNIEALKISRELNKEALIIINAPSSEHISGLKKMGADFVVTPDRSMAQIIVNQLEVATYWRNKDQLKKILEKSKSLAIVMHDNPDPDAMSSAYALKTIAESFKVNADIYYGGEIGHEGNKMMVELLKWDFKKIAEHKKYLLREYEKVALIDMPNLSNTTIFPSEIKPDIIIDHHYTEEEKIDAEFVDIRPKVGATATIMTSYLRDFGVEVNEFLATGLMYGILVDTNNFKRNFEKEDTDAIYFLKPKVNKEILNIIENPNMSSSTLDVLSKAINNKKIYDKYVISNVGYVENRESLSQSADLLLKLEGITISLVIGIIEDHAYVSARSRDQVIDISKVITKAFSKLGSAGGHMNFAAAKISLGAFSYTEDKEIMVRIVGDTITEYFFKTLKLNNKGSI
;
A
#
# COMPACT_ATOMS: atom_id res chain seq x y z
N MET A 1 -15.11 -17.73 -37.70
CA MET A 1 -15.80 -16.76 -38.57
C MET A 1 -16.73 -15.97 -37.69
N SER A 2 -16.54 -14.66 -37.64
CA SER A 2 -17.28 -13.75 -36.76
C SER A 2 -18.23 -12.90 -37.60
N LEU A 3 -19.45 -12.67 -37.10
CA LEU A 3 -20.44 -11.81 -37.74
C LEU A 3 -20.48 -10.45 -37.05
N ILE A 4 -20.43 -9.37 -37.80
CA ILE A 4 -20.52 -8.00 -37.28
C ILE A 4 -21.75 -7.33 -37.85
N PHE A 5 -22.62 -6.85 -36.96
CA PHE A 5 -23.70 -5.94 -37.29
C PHE A 5 -23.26 -4.49 -37.08
N GLY A 6 -23.37 -3.71 -38.15
CA GLY A 6 -22.86 -2.35 -38.22
C GLY A 6 -21.44 -2.28 -38.78
N ALA A 7 -21.26 -1.49 -39.83
CA ALA A 7 -19.99 -1.12 -40.48
C ALA A 7 -19.61 0.35 -40.19
N GLY A 8 -20.22 0.94 -39.15
CA GLY A 8 -19.86 2.25 -38.62
C GLY A 8 -18.41 2.31 -38.09
N LYS A 9 -18.06 3.36 -37.36
CA LYS A 9 -16.69 3.56 -36.86
C LYS A 9 -16.18 2.36 -36.04
N ILE A 10 -16.99 1.89 -35.08
CA ILE A 10 -16.65 0.76 -34.20
C ILE A 10 -16.59 -0.54 -35.02
N GLY A 11 -17.64 -0.84 -35.79
CA GLY A 11 -17.70 -2.06 -36.61
C GLY A 11 -16.54 -2.21 -37.59
N TYR A 12 -16.15 -1.12 -38.26
CA TYR A 12 -14.97 -1.11 -39.13
C TYR A 12 -13.67 -1.35 -38.34
N ALA A 13 -13.49 -0.69 -37.19
CA ALA A 13 -12.30 -0.86 -36.36
C ALA A 13 -12.16 -2.31 -35.85
N VAL A 14 -13.26 -2.91 -35.38
CA VAL A 14 -13.29 -4.33 -34.97
C VAL A 14 -12.98 -5.24 -36.15
N SER A 15 -13.58 -4.99 -37.32
CA SER A 15 -13.32 -5.75 -38.54
C SER A 15 -11.83 -5.73 -38.91
N LEU A 16 -11.20 -4.56 -38.87
CA LEU A 16 -9.79 -4.37 -39.17
C LEU A 16 -8.88 -5.16 -38.22
N VAL A 17 -9.14 -5.11 -36.91
CA VAL A 17 -8.34 -5.83 -35.92
C VAL A 17 -8.49 -7.35 -36.09
N LEU A 18 -9.70 -7.85 -36.34
CA LEU A 18 -9.94 -9.27 -36.58
C LEU A 18 -9.27 -9.77 -37.87
N LYS A 19 -9.37 -9.01 -38.97
CA LYS A 19 -8.69 -9.33 -40.23
C LYS A 19 -7.18 -9.37 -40.08
N LYS A 20 -6.57 -8.42 -39.34
CA LYS A 20 -5.13 -8.45 -39.04
C LYS A 20 -4.69 -9.68 -38.24
N ARG A 21 -5.60 -10.29 -37.48
CA ARG A 21 -5.37 -11.55 -36.74
C ARG A 21 -5.72 -12.81 -37.57
N GLY A 22 -5.93 -12.66 -38.89
CA GLY A 22 -6.22 -13.78 -39.78
C GLY A 22 -7.62 -14.39 -39.62
N LYS A 23 -8.57 -13.68 -39.01
CA LYS A 23 -9.94 -14.17 -38.83
C LYS A 23 -10.80 -13.88 -40.06
N ASP A 24 -11.70 -14.79 -40.38
CA ASP A 24 -12.78 -14.54 -41.34
C ASP A 24 -13.88 -13.69 -40.70
N VAL A 25 -14.21 -12.58 -41.35
CA VAL A 25 -15.15 -11.57 -40.87
C VAL A 25 -16.24 -11.35 -41.92
N VAL A 26 -17.49 -11.46 -41.47
CA VAL A 26 -18.67 -11.09 -42.24
C VAL A 26 -19.26 -9.83 -41.62
N VAL A 27 -19.53 -8.81 -42.42
CA VAL A 27 -20.09 -7.52 -41.95
C VAL A 27 -21.42 -7.25 -42.64
N ILE A 28 -22.43 -6.86 -41.86
CA ILE A 28 -23.76 -6.50 -42.36
C ILE A 28 -24.09 -5.08 -41.94
N ASP A 29 -24.50 -4.26 -42.90
CA ASP A 29 -24.97 -2.89 -42.68
C ASP A 29 -25.94 -2.49 -43.80
N LYS A 30 -26.78 -1.49 -43.57
CA LYS A 30 -27.64 -0.88 -44.59
C LYS A 30 -26.93 0.23 -45.38
N ASN A 31 -25.76 0.68 -44.93
CA ASN A 31 -24.97 1.72 -45.56
C ASN A 31 -23.88 1.12 -46.48
N MET A 32 -24.08 1.28 -47.78
CA MET A 32 -23.14 0.78 -48.80
C MET A 32 -21.73 1.37 -48.67
N GLN A 33 -21.61 2.68 -48.40
CA GLN A 33 -20.30 3.33 -48.25
C GLN A 33 -19.53 2.77 -47.04
N ALA A 34 -20.24 2.48 -45.95
CA ALA A 34 -19.66 1.87 -44.76
C ALA A 34 -19.13 0.46 -45.07
N LEU A 35 -19.89 -0.36 -45.80
CA LEU A 35 -19.51 -1.70 -46.23
C LEU A 35 -18.34 -1.70 -47.21
N SER A 36 -18.28 -0.76 -48.15
CA SER A 36 -17.16 -0.67 -49.10
C SER A 36 -15.80 -0.52 -48.38
N ARG A 37 -15.77 0.12 -47.20
CA ARG A 37 -14.54 0.17 -46.38
C ARG A 37 -14.19 -1.20 -45.80
N ALA A 38 -15.16 -1.94 -45.28
CA ALA A 38 -14.96 -3.29 -44.73
C ALA A 38 -14.54 -4.29 -45.83
N GLU A 39 -15.09 -4.16 -47.04
CA GLU A 39 -14.73 -4.99 -48.18
C GLU A 39 -13.28 -4.76 -48.63
N ARG A 40 -12.80 -3.50 -48.65
CA ARG A 40 -11.41 -3.16 -48.98
C ARG A 40 -10.38 -3.80 -48.06
N ILE A 41 -10.76 -4.14 -46.82
CA ILE A 41 -9.88 -4.84 -45.86
C ILE A 41 -10.12 -6.37 -45.88
N GLY A 42 -10.83 -6.88 -46.88
CA GLY A 42 -11.04 -8.31 -47.13
C GLY A 42 -12.13 -8.94 -46.27
N CYS A 43 -13.12 -8.17 -45.80
CA CYS A 43 -14.32 -8.73 -45.17
C CYS A 43 -15.35 -9.11 -46.22
N LYS A 44 -16.10 -10.18 -45.98
CA LYS A 44 -17.32 -10.47 -46.74
C LYS A 44 -18.42 -9.53 -46.25
N THR A 45 -19.13 -8.86 -47.16
CA THR A 45 -20.14 -7.86 -46.80
C THR A 45 -21.53 -8.25 -47.31
N TYR A 46 -22.57 -7.83 -46.58
CA TYR A 46 -23.95 -7.93 -47.04
C TYR A 46 -24.70 -6.62 -46.78
N LEU A 47 -25.36 -6.09 -47.83
CA LEU A 47 -26.11 -4.84 -47.77
C LEU A 47 -27.59 -5.11 -47.49
N PHE A 48 -27.99 -5.02 -46.23
CA PHE A 48 -29.40 -5.04 -45.82
C PHE A 48 -29.59 -4.63 -44.35
N ASP A 49 -30.85 -4.42 -43.96
CA ASP A 49 -31.23 -4.15 -42.58
C ASP A 49 -31.28 -5.47 -41.77
N PHE A 50 -30.34 -5.61 -40.81
CA PHE A 50 -30.24 -6.75 -39.90
C PHE A 50 -31.25 -6.71 -38.74
N THR A 51 -32.07 -5.67 -38.63
CA THR A 51 -33.23 -5.65 -37.71
C THR A 51 -34.43 -6.40 -38.27
N LYS A 52 -34.31 -7.03 -39.45
CA LYS A 52 -35.34 -7.85 -40.11
C LYS A 52 -34.90 -9.31 -40.18
N SER A 53 -35.63 -10.20 -39.50
CA SER A 53 -35.25 -11.61 -39.33
C SER A 53 -35.11 -12.39 -40.65
N PHE A 54 -35.98 -12.16 -41.63
CA PHE A 54 -35.92 -12.84 -42.94
C PHE A 54 -34.55 -12.68 -43.65
N ASN A 55 -33.94 -11.50 -43.55
CA ASN A 55 -32.62 -11.24 -44.16
C ASN A 55 -31.50 -12.06 -43.51
N LEU A 56 -31.61 -12.33 -42.21
CA LEU A 56 -30.60 -13.06 -41.45
C LEU A 56 -30.67 -14.58 -41.64
N ILE A 57 -31.86 -15.11 -41.95
CA ILE A 57 -32.05 -16.52 -42.33
C ILE A 57 -31.26 -16.82 -43.62
N GLY A 58 -31.31 -15.92 -44.61
CA GLY A 58 -30.57 -16.07 -45.88
C GLY A 58 -29.04 -16.09 -45.71
N VAL A 59 -28.50 -15.49 -44.65
CA VAL A 59 -27.05 -15.52 -44.34
C VAL A 59 -26.65 -16.75 -43.50
N ASN A 60 -27.64 -17.52 -43.03
CA ASN A 60 -27.49 -18.67 -42.16
C ASN A 60 -26.73 -18.31 -40.87
N ILE A 61 -27.32 -17.41 -40.07
CA ILE A 61 -26.67 -16.85 -38.86
C ILE A 61 -26.30 -17.90 -37.81
N SER A 62 -26.96 -19.07 -37.80
CA SER A 62 -26.69 -20.18 -36.88
C SER A 62 -25.28 -20.76 -36.99
N LYS A 63 -24.58 -20.55 -38.12
CA LYS A 63 -23.21 -21.03 -38.32
C LYS A 63 -22.13 -20.17 -37.64
N PHE A 64 -22.47 -18.96 -37.21
CA PHE A 64 -21.50 -18.04 -36.60
C PHE A 64 -21.37 -18.33 -35.11
N LYS A 65 -20.13 -18.56 -34.66
CA LYS A 65 -19.83 -18.78 -33.24
C LYS A 65 -19.85 -17.48 -32.43
N GLU A 66 -19.64 -16.35 -33.11
CA GLU A 66 -19.48 -15.02 -32.52
C GLU A 66 -20.30 -14.02 -33.33
N ILE A 67 -21.10 -13.21 -32.64
CA ILE A 67 -21.88 -12.11 -33.22
C ILE A 67 -21.52 -10.83 -32.45
N ILE A 68 -21.12 -9.80 -33.18
CA ILE A 68 -20.68 -8.53 -32.61
C ILE A 68 -21.62 -7.42 -33.12
N ILE A 69 -22.33 -6.77 -32.22
CA ILE A 69 -23.31 -5.73 -32.53
C ILE A 69 -22.70 -4.38 -32.17
N THR A 70 -22.38 -3.56 -33.18
CA THR A 70 -21.49 -2.39 -33.01
C THR A 70 -22.17 -1.05 -33.28
N THR A 71 -23.49 -1.02 -33.48
CA THR A 71 -24.19 0.21 -33.82
C THR A 71 -24.25 1.17 -32.64
N SER A 72 -24.35 2.47 -32.91
CA SER A 72 -24.53 3.49 -31.87
C SER A 72 -25.99 3.69 -31.46
N ASP A 73 -26.94 3.05 -32.15
CA ASP A 73 -28.36 3.17 -31.85
C ASP A 73 -28.80 2.05 -30.90
N HIS A 74 -29.23 2.44 -29.70
CA HIS A 74 -29.63 1.48 -28.67
C HIS A 74 -30.82 0.61 -29.09
N LYS A 75 -31.80 1.18 -29.81
CA LYS A 75 -32.99 0.43 -30.26
C LYS A 75 -32.60 -0.60 -31.32
N VAL A 76 -31.72 -0.22 -32.25
CA VAL A 76 -31.17 -1.13 -33.26
C VAL A 76 -30.39 -2.27 -32.60
N ASN A 77 -29.59 -1.96 -31.59
CA ASN A 77 -28.83 -2.98 -30.84
C ASN A 77 -29.74 -3.96 -30.10
N ILE A 78 -30.80 -3.47 -29.46
CA ILE A 78 -31.83 -4.31 -28.82
C ILE A 78 -32.45 -5.28 -29.82
N GLU A 79 -32.88 -4.78 -30.97
CA GLU A 79 -33.59 -5.60 -31.96
C GLU A 79 -32.65 -6.64 -32.58
N ALA A 80 -31.44 -6.22 -32.93
CA ALA A 80 -30.40 -7.11 -33.43
C ALA A 80 -30.06 -8.21 -32.42
N LEU A 81 -29.98 -7.88 -31.12
CA LEU A 81 -29.72 -8.85 -30.05
C LEU A 81 -30.82 -9.90 -29.94
N LYS A 82 -32.09 -9.47 -29.91
CA LYS A 82 -33.24 -10.38 -29.85
C LYS A 82 -33.23 -11.38 -31.00
N ILE A 83 -33.11 -10.87 -32.23
CA ILE A 83 -33.13 -11.71 -33.43
C ILE A 83 -31.91 -12.64 -33.46
N SER A 84 -30.72 -12.14 -33.10
CA SER A 84 -29.51 -12.99 -33.01
C SER A 84 -29.70 -14.13 -32.02
N ARG A 85 -30.23 -13.87 -30.82
CA ARG A 85 -30.40 -14.90 -29.81
C ARG A 85 -31.52 -15.89 -30.13
N GLU A 86 -32.58 -15.44 -30.81
CA GLU A 86 -33.65 -16.30 -31.33
C GLU A 86 -33.13 -17.26 -32.40
N LEU A 87 -32.38 -16.74 -33.39
CA LEU A 87 -31.89 -17.53 -34.52
C LEU A 87 -30.61 -18.32 -34.21
N ASN A 88 -29.88 -17.96 -33.17
CA ASN A 88 -28.65 -18.63 -32.76
C ASN A 88 -28.47 -18.57 -31.24
N LYS A 89 -28.96 -19.59 -30.55
CA LYS A 89 -28.91 -19.69 -29.08
C LYS A 89 -27.50 -19.85 -28.53
N GLU A 90 -26.58 -20.42 -29.32
CA GLU A 90 -25.23 -20.80 -28.89
C GLU A 90 -24.15 -19.76 -29.23
N ALA A 91 -24.47 -18.74 -30.04
CA ALA A 91 -23.49 -17.72 -30.40
C ALA A 91 -23.03 -16.89 -29.18
N LEU A 92 -21.73 -16.60 -29.11
CA LEU A 92 -21.24 -15.57 -28.21
C LEU A 92 -21.59 -14.19 -28.78
N ILE A 93 -22.41 -13.42 -28.06
CA ILE A 93 -22.87 -12.09 -28.47
C ILE A 93 -22.15 -11.00 -27.66
N ILE A 94 -21.37 -10.18 -28.36
CA ILE A 94 -20.74 -8.97 -27.84
C ILE A 94 -21.51 -7.76 -28.40
N ILE A 95 -22.01 -6.89 -27.53
CA ILE A 95 -22.85 -5.76 -27.94
C ILE A 95 -22.32 -4.43 -27.42
N ASN A 96 -22.38 -3.42 -28.28
CA ASN A 96 -22.16 -2.03 -27.93
C ASN A 96 -23.35 -1.46 -27.15
N ALA A 97 -23.10 -0.87 -25.98
CA ALA A 97 -24.04 -0.05 -25.25
C ALA A 97 -23.63 1.43 -25.38
N PRO A 98 -24.48 2.30 -25.95
CA PRO A 98 -24.16 3.72 -26.08
C PRO A 98 -24.03 4.48 -24.75
N SER A 99 -24.51 3.89 -23.64
CA SER A 99 -24.51 4.44 -22.29
C SER A 99 -24.49 3.29 -21.27
N SER A 100 -23.92 3.56 -20.08
CA SER A 100 -23.81 2.57 -18.99
C SER A 100 -25.16 2.12 -18.42
N GLU A 101 -26.19 2.94 -18.54
CA GLU A 101 -27.55 2.61 -18.07
C GLU A 101 -28.15 1.40 -18.80
N HIS A 102 -27.73 1.15 -20.05
CA HIS A 102 -28.25 0.08 -20.88
C HIS A 102 -27.63 -1.29 -20.59
N ILE A 103 -26.56 -1.35 -19.78
CA ILE A 103 -25.79 -2.59 -19.55
C ILE A 103 -26.68 -3.70 -18.95
N SER A 104 -27.43 -3.38 -17.89
CA SER A 104 -28.26 -4.37 -17.19
C SER A 104 -29.36 -4.93 -18.10
N GLY A 105 -30.00 -4.07 -18.89
CA GLY A 105 -31.05 -4.47 -19.84
C GLY A 105 -30.51 -5.42 -20.91
N LEU A 106 -29.40 -5.06 -21.55
CA LEU A 106 -28.81 -5.89 -22.62
C LEU A 106 -28.31 -7.25 -22.11
N LYS A 107 -27.73 -7.31 -20.90
CA LYS A 107 -27.36 -8.60 -20.27
C LYS A 107 -28.58 -9.48 -20.01
N LYS A 108 -29.65 -8.93 -19.43
CA LYS A 108 -30.90 -9.68 -19.18
C LYS A 108 -31.52 -10.23 -20.47
N MET A 109 -31.28 -9.57 -21.60
CA MET A 109 -31.76 -9.97 -22.92
C MET A 109 -30.88 -11.02 -23.62
N GLY A 110 -29.79 -11.49 -22.97
CA GLY A 110 -28.95 -12.56 -23.49
C GLY A 110 -27.71 -12.09 -24.24
N ALA A 111 -27.23 -10.87 -24.02
CA ALA A 111 -25.88 -10.49 -24.42
C ALA A 111 -24.84 -11.07 -23.44
N ASP A 112 -23.80 -11.72 -23.97
CA ASP A 112 -22.74 -12.32 -23.16
C ASP A 112 -21.78 -11.25 -22.64
N PHE A 113 -21.41 -10.30 -23.50
CA PHE A 113 -20.57 -9.15 -23.16
C PHE A 113 -21.17 -7.84 -23.65
N VAL A 114 -21.17 -6.83 -22.79
CA VAL A 114 -21.62 -5.47 -23.11
C VAL A 114 -20.43 -4.53 -23.00
N VAL A 115 -20.13 -3.80 -24.08
CA VAL A 115 -19.04 -2.84 -24.16
C VAL A 115 -19.61 -1.43 -24.20
N THR A 116 -19.04 -0.52 -23.40
CA THR A 116 -19.38 0.91 -23.35
C THR A 116 -18.19 1.72 -23.88
N PRO A 117 -18.21 2.20 -25.14
CA PRO A 117 -17.04 2.80 -25.77
C PRO A 117 -16.53 4.04 -25.04
N ASP A 118 -17.43 4.86 -24.53
CA ASP A 118 -17.15 6.03 -23.70
C ASP A 118 -16.37 5.66 -22.43
N ARG A 119 -16.87 4.69 -21.65
CA ARG A 119 -16.20 4.22 -20.43
C ARG A 119 -14.87 3.54 -20.74
N SER A 120 -14.81 2.71 -21.78
CA SER A 120 -13.57 2.05 -22.20
C SER A 120 -12.52 3.07 -22.64
N MET A 121 -12.91 4.07 -23.43
CA MET A 121 -12.01 5.13 -23.87
C MET A 121 -11.57 6.01 -22.69
N ALA A 122 -12.47 6.36 -21.77
CA ALA A 122 -12.13 7.11 -20.57
C ALA A 122 -11.08 6.37 -19.73
N GLN A 123 -11.24 5.06 -19.51
CA GLN A 123 -10.25 4.26 -18.79
C GLN A 123 -8.89 4.25 -19.50
N ILE A 124 -8.87 4.10 -20.82
CA ILE A 124 -7.62 4.15 -21.60
C ILE A 124 -6.95 5.51 -21.44
N ILE A 125 -7.69 6.62 -21.54
CA ILE A 125 -7.17 7.98 -21.40
C ILE A 125 -6.60 8.19 -19.98
N VAL A 126 -7.32 7.78 -18.94
CA VAL A 126 -6.86 7.88 -17.55
C VAL A 126 -5.58 7.07 -17.35
N ASN A 127 -5.50 5.83 -17.83
CA ASN A 127 -4.30 5.02 -17.73
C ASN A 127 -3.11 5.67 -18.47
N GLN A 128 -3.33 6.27 -19.64
CA GLN A 128 -2.28 7.00 -20.35
C GLN A 128 -1.83 8.25 -19.59
N LEU A 129 -2.75 8.93 -18.90
CA LEU A 129 -2.42 10.07 -18.06
C LEU A 129 -1.60 9.65 -16.83
N GLU A 130 -1.93 8.52 -16.19
CA GLU A 130 -1.15 7.96 -15.08
C GLU A 130 0.28 7.62 -15.53
N VAL A 131 0.44 6.94 -16.68
CA VAL A 131 1.74 6.65 -17.28
C VAL A 131 2.51 7.94 -17.63
N ALA A 132 1.86 8.92 -18.25
CA ALA A 132 2.50 10.20 -18.58
C ALA A 132 2.93 10.98 -17.32
N THR A 133 2.14 10.93 -16.26
CA THR A 133 2.45 11.54 -14.96
C THR A 133 3.68 10.87 -14.34
N TYR A 134 3.76 9.54 -14.39
CA TYR A 134 4.95 8.80 -13.97
C TYR A 134 6.22 9.27 -14.70
N TRP A 135 6.19 9.33 -16.04
CA TRP A 135 7.35 9.76 -16.84
C TRP A 135 7.74 11.21 -16.55
N ARG A 136 6.75 12.09 -16.39
CA ARG A 136 6.98 13.47 -15.98
C ARG A 136 7.67 13.55 -14.61
N ASN A 137 7.20 12.77 -13.63
CA ASN A 137 7.77 12.75 -12.28
C ASN A 137 9.22 12.26 -12.31
N LYS A 138 9.49 11.19 -13.06
CA LYS A 138 10.85 10.70 -13.31
C LYS A 138 11.76 11.77 -13.91
N ASP A 139 11.29 12.48 -14.94
CA ASP A 139 12.07 13.55 -15.58
C ASP A 139 12.30 14.76 -14.65
N GLN A 140 11.34 15.06 -13.76
CA GLN A 140 11.50 16.11 -12.75
C GLN A 140 12.54 15.72 -11.69
N LEU A 141 12.44 14.51 -11.13
CA LEU A 141 13.41 13.99 -10.18
C LEU A 141 14.83 13.97 -10.79
N LYS A 142 14.94 13.51 -12.05
CA LYS A 142 16.19 13.56 -12.81
C LYS A 142 16.79 14.95 -12.86
N LYS A 143 16.00 15.97 -13.22
CA LYS A 143 16.45 17.36 -13.35
C LYS A 143 16.94 17.94 -12.02
N ILE A 144 16.31 17.57 -10.91
CA ILE A 144 16.74 18.00 -9.57
C ILE A 144 18.08 17.37 -9.24
N LEU A 145 18.21 16.05 -9.42
CA LEU A 145 19.45 15.33 -9.12
C LEU A 145 20.63 15.80 -10.00
N GLU A 146 20.43 15.98 -11.31
CA GLU A 146 21.48 16.47 -12.24
C GLU A 146 22.02 17.87 -11.90
N LYS A 147 21.24 18.67 -11.16
CA LYS A 147 21.60 20.04 -10.76
C LYS A 147 22.14 20.15 -9.34
N SER A 148 22.20 19.04 -8.61
CA SER A 148 22.55 19.03 -7.19
C SER A 148 23.89 18.33 -6.98
N LYS A 149 24.62 18.70 -5.93
CA LYS A 149 25.88 18.05 -5.52
C LYS A 149 25.74 17.23 -4.25
N SER A 150 24.80 17.59 -3.39
CA SER A 150 24.55 16.90 -2.12
C SER A 150 23.06 16.78 -1.81
N LEU A 151 22.67 15.64 -1.26
CA LEU A 151 21.28 15.32 -0.88
C LEU A 151 21.23 14.72 0.53
N ALA A 152 20.46 15.35 1.43
CA ALA A 152 20.06 14.71 2.68
C ALA A 152 18.72 14.00 2.49
N ILE A 153 18.64 12.72 2.84
CA ILE A 153 17.42 11.92 2.77
C ILE A 153 16.94 11.69 4.20
N VAL A 154 15.77 12.19 4.54
CA VAL A 154 15.21 12.15 5.89
C VAL A 154 14.04 11.17 5.93
N MET A 155 14.17 10.16 6.79
CA MET A 155 13.09 9.24 7.13
C MET A 155 12.28 9.77 8.32
N HIS A 156 11.11 9.20 8.55
CA HIS A 156 10.38 9.42 9.79
C HIS A 156 11.16 8.88 11.01
N ASP A 157 10.79 9.34 12.21
CA ASP A 157 11.38 8.86 13.45
C ASP A 157 11.01 7.39 13.68
N ASN A 158 11.95 6.61 14.23
CA ASN A 158 11.82 5.16 14.41
C ASN A 158 11.47 4.45 13.08
N PRO A 159 12.34 4.57 12.06
CA PRO A 159 12.03 4.17 10.69
C PRO A 159 11.71 2.68 10.59
N ASP A 160 10.75 2.36 9.74
CA ASP A 160 10.35 1.00 9.43
C ASP A 160 11.06 0.47 8.17
N PRO A 161 10.84 -0.79 7.77
CA PRO A 161 11.48 -1.37 6.58
C PRO A 161 11.16 -0.65 5.26
N ASP A 162 9.98 -0.05 5.11
CA ASP A 162 9.62 0.68 3.89
C ASP A 162 10.46 1.97 3.80
N ALA A 163 10.42 2.78 4.85
CA ALA A 163 11.23 4.01 4.94
C ALA A 163 12.72 3.72 4.72
N MET A 164 13.29 2.72 5.41
CA MET A 164 14.72 2.37 5.30
C MET A 164 15.12 1.93 3.90
N SER A 165 14.34 1.04 3.28
CA SER A 165 14.65 0.54 1.94
C SER A 165 14.44 1.58 0.86
N SER A 166 13.41 2.41 0.99
CA SER A 166 13.10 3.52 0.10
C SER A 166 14.17 4.62 0.17
N ALA A 167 14.65 4.96 1.36
CA ALA A 167 15.74 5.91 1.55
C ALA A 167 17.03 5.43 0.87
N TYR A 168 17.37 4.14 1.06
CA TYR A 168 18.56 3.55 0.44
C TYR A 168 18.44 3.49 -1.08
N ALA A 169 17.25 3.22 -1.62
CA ALA A 169 16.98 3.29 -3.05
C ALA A 169 17.19 4.70 -3.61
N LEU A 170 16.69 5.74 -2.93
CA LEU A 170 16.88 7.12 -3.36
C LEU A 170 18.36 7.53 -3.30
N LYS A 171 19.09 7.10 -2.27
CA LYS A 171 20.55 7.27 -2.18
C LYS A 171 21.25 6.64 -3.39
N THR A 172 20.91 5.40 -3.72
CA THR A 172 21.49 4.66 -4.84
C THR A 172 21.21 5.36 -6.18
N ILE A 173 19.99 5.89 -6.37
CA ILE A 173 19.65 6.71 -7.53
C ILE A 173 20.49 8.00 -7.55
N ALA A 174 20.54 8.75 -6.45
CA ALA A 174 21.28 10.01 -6.36
C ALA A 174 22.78 9.82 -6.67
N GLU A 175 23.39 8.77 -6.13
CA GLU A 175 24.80 8.42 -6.40
C GLU A 175 25.04 8.06 -7.87
N SER A 176 24.07 7.46 -8.57
CA SER A 176 24.18 7.22 -10.02
C SER A 176 24.23 8.52 -10.86
N PHE A 177 23.71 9.62 -10.30
CA PHE A 177 23.83 10.98 -10.84
C PHE A 177 25.03 11.76 -10.27
N LYS A 178 25.93 11.10 -9.53
CA LYS A 178 27.11 11.69 -8.86
C LYS A 178 26.75 12.73 -7.79
N VAL A 179 25.58 12.58 -7.17
CA VAL A 179 25.15 13.38 -6.01
C VAL A 179 25.57 12.65 -4.73
N ASN A 180 26.27 13.34 -3.83
CA ASN A 180 26.63 12.77 -2.53
C ASN A 180 25.38 12.72 -1.64
N ALA A 181 24.94 11.52 -1.23
CA ALA A 181 23.70 11.35 -0.50
C ALA A 181 23.89 10.67 0.86
N ASP A 182 23.28 11.24 1.89
CA ASP A 182 23.31 10.74 3.26
C ASP A 182 21.89 10.56 3.80
N ILE A 183 21.69 9.49 4.59
CA ILE A 183 20.38 9.10 5.11
C ILE A 183 20.33 9.39 6.61
N TYR A 184 19.28 10.07 7.04
CA TYR A 184 19.08 10.56 8.41
C TYR A 184 17.76 10.08 9.01
N TYR A 185 17.77 9.84 10.32
CA TYR A 185 16.57 9.52 11.10
C TYR A 185 16.67 10.02 12.54
N GLY A 186 15.50 10.27 13.15
CA GLY A 186 15.34 10.50 14.59
C GLY A 186 14.81 9.27 15.33
N GLY A 187 14.76 9.32 16.65
CA GLY A 187 14.28 8.19 17.46
C GLY A 187 15.25 6.99 17.48
N GLU A 188 14.71 5.77 17.49
CA GLU A 188 15.46 4.50 17.57
C GLU A 188 14.96 3.48 16.55
N ILE A 189 15.88 2.72 15.95
CA ILE A 189 15.54 1.49 15.22
C ILE A 189 15.34 0.38 16.24
N GLY A 190 14.10 0.25 16.74
CA GLY A 190 13.79 -0.56 17.91
C GLY A 190 13.57 -2.05 17.64
N HIS A 191 12.77 -2.38 16.62
CA HIS A 191 12.37 -3.75 16.31
C HIS A 191 13.57 -4.61 15.87
N GLU A 192 13.70 -5.83 16.41
CA GLU A 192 14.87 -6.70 16.16
C GLU A 192 15.05 -7.01 14.66
N GLY A 193 13.97 -7.27 13.94
CA GLY A 193 14.01 -7.45 12.48
C GLY A 193 14.58 -6.22 11.75
N ASN A 194 14.26 -5.01 12.21
CA ASN A 194 14.74 -3.77 11.59
C ASN A 194 16.24 -3.56 11.88
N LYS A 195 16.69 -3.87 13.10
CA LYS A 195 18.13 -3.83 13.44
C LYS A 195 18.93 -4.81 12.59
N MET A 196 18.43 -6.05 12.48
CA MET A 196 19.04 -7.10 11.67
C MET A 196 19.05 -6.72 10.18
N MET A 197 18.00 -6.05 9.69
CA MET A 197 17.96 -5.51 8.34
C MET A 197 19.11 -4.53 8.09
N VAL A 198 19.30 -3.54 8.97
CA VAL A 198 20.40 -2.56 8.83
C VAL A 198 21.77 -3.24 8.87
N GLU A 199 21.97 -4.16 9.81
CA GLU A 199 23.24 -4.88 9.99
C GLU A 199 23.58 -5.78 8.79
N LEU A 200 22.66 -6.67 8.42
CA LEU A 200 22.89 -7.68 7.38
C LEU A 200 22.97 -7.08 5.97
N LEU A 201 22.20 -6.02 5.71
CA LEU A 201 22.25 -5.30 4.43
C LEU A 201 23.39 -4.27 4.38
N LYS A 202 24.14 -4.11 5.49
CA LYS A 202 25.29 -3.20 5.63
C LYS A 202 24.93 -1.75 5.31
N TRP A 203 23.78 -1.31 5.81
CA TRP A 203 23.30 0.04 5.59
C TRP A 203 23.84 1.01 6.63
N ASP A 204 24.31 2.16 6.17
CA ASP A 204 24.84 3.22 7.02
C ASP A 204 23.83 4.38 7.09
N PHE A 205 23.13 4.45 8.23
CA PHE A 205 22.13 5.47 8.52
C PHE A 205 22.60 6.35 9.67
N LYS A 206 22.51 7.67 9.50
CA LYS A 206 22.98 8.66 10.47
C LYS A 206 21.85 9.05 11.42
N LYS A 207 21.87 8.48 12.62
CA LYS A 207 20.99 8.92 13.71
C LYS A 207 21.40 10.31 14.19
N ILE A 208 20.46 11.24 14.21
CA ILE A 208 20.71 12.60 14.73
C ILE A 208 19.71 12.95 15.82
N ALA A 209 20.19 13.61 16.87
CA ALA A 209 19.33 14.15 17.92
C ALA A 209 18.68 15.45 17.43
N GLU A 210 17.50 15.79 17.97
CA GLU A 210 16.73 16.98 17.59
C GLU A 210 17.57 18.27 17.59
N HIS A 211 18.42 18.47 18.59
CA HIS A 211 19.28 19.66 18.70
C HIS A 211 20.32 19.78 17.57
N LYS A 212 20.56 18.72 16.78
CA LYS A 212 21.48 18.71 15.63
C LYS A 212 20.78 18.86 14.28
N LYS A 213 19.45 19.01 14.23
CA LYS A 213 18.67 19.10 12.96
C LYS A 213 19.19 20.12 11.95
N TYR A 214 19.88 21.16 12.40
CA TYR A 214 20.45 22.20 11.54
C TYR A 214 21.57 21.71 10.61
N LEU A 215 22.15 20.52 10.83
CA LEU A 215 23.12 19.92 9.90
C LEU A 215 22.54 19.70 8.50
N LEU A 216 21.21 19.53 8.39
CA LEU A 216 20.55 19.35 7.09
C LEU A 216 20.71 20.57 6.17
N ARG A 217 21.04 21.75 6.72
CA ARG A 217 21.32 22.99 5.97
C ARG A 217 22.63 22.94 5.19
N GLU A 218 23.49 21.98 5.47
CA GLU A 218 24.78 21.79 4.76
C GLU A 218 24.58 21.12 3.39
N TYR A 219 23.39 20.57 3.13
CA TYR A 219 23.04 19.91 1.88
C TYR A 219 22.34 20.86 0.91
N GLU A 220 22.62 20.72 -0.39
CA GLU A 220 21.96 21.53 -1.42
C GLU A 220 20.48 21.15 -1.60
N LYS A 221 20.14 19.89 -1.32
CA LYS A 221 18.77 19.36 -1.37
C LYS A 221 18.45 18.51 -0.16
N VAL A 222 17.18 18.54 0.26
CA VAL A 222 16.65 17.67 1.32
C VAL A 222 15.41 16.93 0.81
N ALA A 223 15.40 15.61 0.95
CA ALA A 223 14.29 14.74 0.60
C ALA A 223 13.58 14.20 1.86
N LEU A 224 12.25 14.11 1.81
CA LEU A 224 11.45 13.29 2.72
C LEU A 224 11.06 12.02 1.98
N ILE A 225 11.21 10.89 2.66
CA ILE A 225 10.89 9.56 2.10
C ILE A 225 9.95 8.84 3.06
N ASP A 226 8.91 8.22 2.49
CA ASP A 226 7.90 7.46 3.24
C ASP A 226 7.24 8.27 4.37
N MET A 227 7.11 9.57 4.11
CA MET A 227 6.61 10.54 5.07
C MET A 227 6.11 11.77 4.30
N PRO A 228 4.79 11.96 4.17
CA PRO A 228 4.23 12.99 3.29
C PRO A 228 4.30 14.39 3.91
N ASN A 229 4.50 14.47 5.23
CA ASN A 229 4.60 15.71 5.97
C ASN A 229 5.61 15.62 7.13
N LEU A 230 5.82 16.71 7.87
CA LEU A 230 6.84 16.75 8.93
C LEU A 230 6.36 16.19 10.27
N SER A 231 5.10 15.75 10.38
CA SER A 231 4.49 15.37 11.66
C SER A 231 5.17 14.18 12.33
N ASN A 232 5.82 13.30 11.54
CA ASN A 232 6.43 12.07 12.03
C ASN A 232 7.96 12.18 12.14
N THR A 233 8.54 13.38 12.16
CA THR A 233 9.99 13.55 12.38
C THR A 233 10.31 14.66 13.38
N THR A 234 11.24 14.40 14.29
CA THR A 234 11.78 15.41 15.22
C THR A 234 13.01 16.12 14.69
N ILE A 235 13.58 15.64 13.58
CA ILE A 235 14.91 16.03 13.12
C ILE A 235 14.88 16.98 11.92
N PHE A 236 13.72 17.55 11.59
CA PHE A 236 13.57 18.51 10.50
C PHE A 236 13.44 19.96 11.03
N PRO A 237 14.30 20.91 10.60
CA PRO A 237 14.18 22.31 11.00
C PRO A 237 12.95 22.98 10.39
N SER A 238 12.21 23.75 11.19
CA SER A 238 11.01 24.48 10.79
C SER A 238 11.24 25.55 9.72
N GLU A 239 12.48 26.02 9.55
CA GLU A 239 12.80 27.14 8.66
C GLU A 239 13.18 26.72 7.24
N ILE A 240 13.41 25.42 7.01
CA ILE A 240 13.71 24.89 5.68
C ILE A 240 12.49 24.16 5.12
N LYS A 241 12.38 24.09 3.80
CA LYS A 241 11.38 23.28 3.10
C LYS A 241 12.06 22.06 2.49
N PRO A 242 11.39 20.91 2.43
CA PRO A 242 11.90 19.78 1.65
C PRO A 242 11.86 20.11 0.15
N ASP A 243 12.84 19.62 -0.60
CA ASP A 243 12.90 19.76 -2.05
C ASP A 243 12.21 18.58 -2.75
N ILE A 244 12.30 17.39 -2.16
CA ILE A 244 11.77 16.13 -2.71
C ILE A 244 10.88 15.48 -1.66
N ILE A 245 9.68 15.05 -2.04
CA ILE A 245 8.80 14.20 -1.24
C ILE A 245 8.38 13.01 -2.09
N ILE A 246 8.67 11.80 -1.63
CA ILE A 246 8.20 10.56 -2.26
C ILE A 246 7.57 9.69 -1.18
N ASP A 247 6.31 9.35 -1.37
CA ASP A 247 5.53 8.65 -0.36
C ASP A 247 4.33 7.91 -0.98
N HIS A 248 3.75 6.96 -0.26
CA HIS A 248 2.53 6.28 -0.63
C HIS A 248 1.38 6.51 0.36
N HIS A 249 1.55 7.30 1.42
CA HIS A 249 0.47 7.62 2.34
C HIS A 249 -0.42 8.75 1.80
N TYR A 250 -1.69 8.72 2.18
CA TYR A 250 -2.64 9.78 1.81
C TYR A 250 -2.57 10.95 2.80
N THR A 251 -2.61 12.19 2.30
CA THR A 251 -2.72 13.41 3.13
C THR A 251 -3.95 14.22 2.74
N GLU A 252 -4.88 14.35 3.68
CA GLU A 252 -6.11 15.14 3.48
C GLU A 252 -5.95 16.60 3.96
N GLU A 253 -5.02 16.86 4.89
CA GLU A 253 -5.01 18.10 5.68
C GLU A 253 -3.73 18.95 5.59
N GLU A 254 -2.60 18.43 5.09
CA GLU A 254 -1.34 19.18 5.02
C GLU A 254 -0.67 19.08 3.65
N LYS A 255 -0.81 20.13 2.82
CA LYS A 255 0.00 20.28 1.62
C LYS A 255 1.36 20.82 2.01
N ILE A 256 2.38 19.97 1.99
CA ILE A 256 3.76 20.45 2.00
C ILE A 256 4.16 20.86 0.59
N ASP A 257 4.68 22.08 0.49
CA ASP A 257 5.24 22.68 -0.72
C ASP A 257 6.71 22.22 -0.87
N ALA A 258 6.99 21.46 -1.93
CA ALA A 258 8.32 20.99 -2.31
C ALA A 258 8.53 21.15 -3.82
N GLU A 259 9.79 21.22 -4.26
CA GLU A 259 10.12 21.32 -5.70
C GLU A 259 9.62 20.11 -6.49
N PHE A 260 9.61 18.94 -5.87
CA PHE A 260 9.10 17.70 -6.43
C PHE A 260 8.32 16.89 -5.37
N VAL A 261 7.11 16.48 -5.75
CA VAL A 261 6.20 15.69 -4.91
C VAL A 261 5.65 14.54 -5.75
N ASP A 262 5.84 13.31 -5.26
CA ASP A 262 5.28 12.09 -5.84
C ASP A 262 4.64 11.24 -4.74
N ILE A 263 3.34 11.45 -4.54
CA ILE A 263 2.54 10.75 -3.53
C ILE A 263 1.56 9.82 -4.23
N ARG A 264 1.61 8.51 -3.94
CA ARG A 264 0.79 7.50 -4.63
C ARG A 264 -0.02 6.60 -3.67
N PRO A 265 -1.17 7.10 -3.15
CA PRO A 265 -1.99 6.41 -2.14
C PRO A 265 -2.50 5.01 -2.47
N LYS A 266 -2.56 4.68 -3.77
CA LYS A 266 -3.03 3.36 -4.22
C LYS A 266 -1.94 2.29 -4.11
N VAL A 267 -0.67 2.69 -4.19
CA VAL A 267 0.47 1.76 -4.18
C VAL A 267 0.67 1.22 -2.76
N GLY A 268 1.04 -0.04 -2.65
CA GLY A 268 1.15 -0.74 -1.38
C GLY A 268 2.32 -0.33 -0.49
N ALA A 269 3.35 0.32 -1.04
CA ALA A 269 4.55 0.76 -0.33
C ALA A 269 5.31 1.86 -1.09
N THR A 270 6.04 2.72 -0.40
CA THR A 270 7.01 3.65 -0.99
C THR A 270 8.13 2.87 -1.71
N ALA A 271 8.51 1.71 -1.20
CA ALA A 271 9.51 0.81 -1.78
C ALA A 271 9.12 0.36 -3.20
N THR A 272 7.82 0.22 -3.50
CA THR A 272 7.32 -0.07 -4.86
C THR A 272 7.57 1.10 -5.81
N ILE A 273 7.33 2.34 -5.34
CA ILE A 273 7.60 3.56 -6.11
C ILE A 273 9.11 3.64 -6.43
N MET A 274 9.94 3.44 -5.42
CA MET A 274 11.40 3.50 -5.54
C MET A 274 11.96 2.39 -6.43
N THR A 275 11.38 1.19 -6.37
CA THR A 275 11.73 0.09 -7.27
C THR A 275 11.45 0.45 -8.73
N SER A 276 10.32 1.12 -8.99
CA SER A 276 9.98 1.59 -10.34
C SER A 276 11.00 2.63 -10.83
N TYR A 277 11.42 3.56 -9.97
CA TYR A 277 12.46 4.53 -10.32
C TYR A 277 13.82 3.87 -10.60
N LEU A 278 14.29 2.97 -9.74
CA LEU A 278 15.54 2.24 -9.96
C LEU A 278 15.56 1.54 -11.31
N ARG A 279 14.49 0.78 -11.61
CA ARG A 279 14.31 0.06 -12.88
C ARG A 279 14.39 1.01 -14.07
N ASP A 280 13.61 2.08 -14.05
CA ASP A 280 13.44 2.92 -15.23
C ASP A 280 14.59 3.93 -15.40
N PHE A 281 15.29 4.31 -14.32
CA PHE A 281 16.59 5.00 -14.44
C PHE A 281 17.71 4.07 -14.92
N GLY A 282 17.50 2.75 -14.94
CA GLY A 282 18.53 1.78 -15.30
C GLY A 282 19.63 1.66 -14.25
N VAL A 283 19.32 1.95 -12.99
CA VAL A 283 20.24 1.83 -11.86
C VAL A 283 20.34 0.37 -11.46
N GLU A 284 21.57 -0.14 -11.32
CA GLU A 284 21.80 -1.52 -10.91
C GLU A 284 21.31 -1.73 -9.47
N VAL A 285 20.46 -2.73 -9.30
CA VAL A 285 19.95 -3.13 -7.97
C VAL A 285 20.72 -4.35 -7.53
N ASN A 286 21.60 -4.19 -6.53
CA ASN A 286 22.34 -5.30 -5.95
C ASN A 286 21.44 -6.16 -5.04
N GLU A 287 21.99 -7.29 -4.59
CA GLU A 287 21.26 -8.27 -3.77
C GLU A 287 20.74 -7.67 -2.44
N PHE A 288 21.52 -6.81 -1.77
CA PHE A 288 21.12 -6.22 -0.50
C PHE A 288 19.98 -5.21 -0.66
N LEU A 289 20.07 -4.31 -1.65
CA LEU A 289 19.00 -3.38 -1.95
C LEU A 289 17.73 -4.11 -2.39
N ALA A 290 17.86 -5.14 -3.23
CA ALA A 290 16.71 -5.93 -3.66
C ALA A 290 16.01 -6.62 -2.48
N THR A 291 16.80 -7.18 -1.55
CA THR A 291 16.30 -7.84 -0.34
C THR A 291 15.58 -6.84 0.57
N GLY A 292 16.18 -5.67 0.80
CA GLY A 292 15.59 -4.61 1.60
C GLY A 292 14.28 -4.08 1.03
N LEU A 293 14.24 -3.77 -0.27
CA LEU A 293 13.02 -3.30 -0.95
C LEU A 293 11.92 -4.36 -0.94
N MET A 294 12.26 -5.64 -1.15
CA MET A 294 11.30 -6.73 -1.05
C MET A 294 10.68 -6.80 0.34
N TYR A 295 11.51 -6.69 1.39
CA TYR A 295 11.03 -6.72 2.76
C TYR A 295 10.15 -5.51 3.10
N GLY A 296 10.53 -4.30 2.65
CA GLY A 296 9.69 -3.09 2.78
C GLY A 296 8.30 -3.29 2.18
N ILE A 297 8.21 -3.77 0.93
CA ILE A 297 6.93 -4.07 0.26
C ILE A 297 6.13 -5.12 1.05
N LEU A 298 6.76 -6.18 1.54
CA LEU A 298 6.08 -7.25 2.29
C LEU A 298 5.50 -6.76 3.62
N VAL A 299 6.25 -5.93 4.34
CA VAL A 299 5.82 -5.39 5.63
C VAL A 299 4.64 -4.46 5.44
N ASP A 300 4.72 -3.50 4.53
CA ASP A 300 3.73 -2.44 4.49
C ASP A 300 2.41 -2.87 3.84
N THR A 301 2.50 -3.77 2.85
CA THR A 301 1.33 -4.50 2.31
C THR A 301 0.76 -5.56 3.27
N ASN A 302 1.40 -5.80 4.42
CA ASN A 302 1.08 -6.87 5.36
C ASN A 302 0.95 -8.23 4.67
N ASN A 303 1.98 -8.62 3.92
CA ASN A 303 1.96 -9.81 3.05
C ASN A 303 0.76 -9.80 2.09
N PHE A 304 0.55 -8.66 1.41
CA PHE A 304 -0.50 -8.46 0.38
C PHE A 304 -1.94 -8.52 0.91
N LYS A 305 -2.14 -8.30 2.22
CA LYS A 305 -3.47 -8.24 2.85
C LYS A 305 -4.06 -6.83 2.88
N ARG A 306 -3.24 -5.81 2.60
CA ARG A 306 -3.63 -4.38 2.49
C ARG A 306 -3.66 -3.96 1.01
N ASN A 307 -3.63 -2.65 0.76
CA ASN A 307 -3.50 -2.07 -0.58
C ASN A 307 -2.37 -2.78 -1.34
N PHE A 308 -2.69 -3.27 -2.52
CA PHE A 308 -1.79 -4.04 -3.36
C PHE A 308 -2.26 -3.94 -4.80
N GLU A 309 -1.49 -3.25 -5.63
CA GLU A 309 -1.84 -2.91 -7.01
C GLU A 309 -0.92 -3.61 -8.01
N LYS A 310 -1.18 -3.38 -9.30
CA LYS A 310 -0.35 -3.92 -10.37
C LYS A 310 1.11 -3.47 -10.25
N GLU A 311 1.36 -2.22 -9.85
CA GLU A 311 2.70 -1.68 -9.64
C GLU A 311 3.49 -2.48 -8.60
N ASP A 312 2.86 -2.91 -7.51
CA ASP A 312 3.50 -3.73 -6.47
C ASP A 312 3.89 -5.09 -7.03
N THR A 313 3.02 -5.70 -7.84
CA THR A 313 3.30 -6.96 -8.53
C THR A 313 4.50 -6.83 -9.48
N ASP A 314 4.55 -5.74 -10.25
CA ASP A 314 5.64 -5.47 -11.19
C ASP A 314 6.98 -5.24 -10.45
N ALA A 315 6.95 -4.53 -9.31
CA ALA A 315 8.12 -4.32 -8.45
C ALA A 315 8.64 -5.64 -7.87
N ILE A 316 7.76 -6.46 -7.29
CA ILE A 316 8.10 -7.80 -6.78
C ILE A 316 8.71 -8.66 -7.87
N TYR A 317 8.11 -8.67 -9.08
CA TYR A 317 8.64 -9.44 -10.20
C TYR A 317 10.06 -9.01 -10.59
N PHE A 318 10.33 -7.70 -10.56
CA PHE A 318 11.65 -7.14 -10.87
C PHE A 318 12.71 -7.45 -9.80
N LEU A 319 12.33 -7.42 -8.52
CA LEU A 319 13.23 -7.64 -7.38
C LEU A 319 13.52 -9.12 -7.12
N LYS A 320 12.50 -9.98 -7.22
CA LYS A 320 12.54 -11.39 -6.81
C LYS A 320 13.78 -12.18 -7.30
N PRO A 321 14.27 -12.04 -8.55
CA PRO A 321 15.46 -12.77 -8.99
C PRO A 321 16.75 -12.39 -8.26
N LYS A 322 16.78 -11.24 -7.59
CA LYS A 322 17.96 -10.64 -6.95
C LYS A 322 17.91 -10.71 -5.42
N VAL A 323 16.82 -11.21 -4.85
CA VAL A 323 16.63 -11.26 -3.39
C VAL A 323 17.45 -12.38 -2.78
N ASN A 324 18.20 -12.08 -1.72
CA ASN A 324 18.81 -13.07 -0.86
C ASN A 324 17.74 -13.64 0.09
N LYS A 325 17.33 -14.89 -0.16
CA LYS A 325 16.29 -15.54 0.61
C LYS A 325 16.71 -15.85 2.05
N GLU A 326 17.99 -16.10 2.28
CA GLU A 326 18.50 -16.42 3.62
C GLU A 326 18.51 -15.17 4.50
N ILE A 327 19.04 -14.06 3.98
CA ILE A 327 19.00 -12.77 4.68
C ILE A 327 17.55 -12.34 4.92
N LEU A 328 16.67 -12.44 3.91
CA LEU A 328 15.26 -12.10 4.08
C LEU A 328 14.60 -12.92 5.19
N ASN A 329 14.82 -14.24 5.21
CA ASN A 329 14.25 -15.12 6.22
C ASN A 329 14.75 -14.77 7.63
N ILE A 330 16.02 -14.43 7.77
CA ILE A 330 16.62 -14.00 9.05
C ILE A 330 16.00 -12.68 9.53
N ILE A 331 15.82 -11.71 8.63
CA ILE A 331 15.21 -10.42 8.94
C ILE A 331 13.72 -10.59 9.34
N GLU A 332 12.98 -11.43 8.62
CA GLU A 332 11.57 -11.71 8.90
C GLU A 332 11.36 -12.47 10.21
N ASN A 333 12.33 -13.32 10.57
CA ASN A 333 12.24 -14.22 11.72
C ASN A 333 13.48 -14.05 12.61
N PRO A 334 13.62 -12.89 13.28
CA PRO A 334 14.76 -12.63 14.14
C PRO A 334 14.83 -13.66 15.28
N ASN A 335 16.05 -14.11 15.60
CA ASN A 335 16.26 -15.03 16.71
C ASN A 335 15.84 -14.37 18.03
N MET A 336 15.21 -15.14 18.90
CA MET A 336 14.77 -14.67 20.21
C MET A 336 15.81 -15.02 21.29
N SER A 337 16.14 -14.06 22.15
CA SER A 337 16.99 -14.33 23.31
C SER A 337 16.26 -15.14 24.38
N SER A 338 17.00 -15.93 25.17
CA SER A 338 16.41 -16.64 26.33
C SER A 338 15.72 -15.68 27.30
N SER A 339 16.32 -14.51 27.55
CA SER A 339 15.73 -13.50 28.44
C SER A 339 14.39 -12.96 27.92
N THR A 340 14.26 -12.77 26.60
CA THR A 340 13.00 -12.36 25.98
C THR A 340 11.94 -13.46 26.09
N LEU A 341 12.34 -14.72 25.89
CA LEU A 341 11.46 -15.87 26.05
C LEU A 341 10.96 -16.02 27.51
N ASP A 342 11.82 -15.76 28.49
CA ASP A 342 11.44 -15.75 29.91
C ASP A 342 10.43 -14.64 30.23
N VAL A 343 10.60 -13.45 29.63
CA VAL A 343 9.64 -12.35 29.77
C VAL A 343 8.29 -12.70 29.14
N LEU A 344 8.27 -13.32 27.96
CA LEU A 344 7.05 -13.83 27.33
C LEU A 344 6.35 -14.88 28.22
N SER A 345 7.12 -15.81 28.80
CA SER A 345 6.60 -16.80 29.75
C SER A 345 5.96 -16.13 30.97
N LYS A 346 6.64 -15.14 31.58
CA LYS A 346 6.07 -14.33 32.66
C LYS A 346 4.80 -13.61 32.21
N ALA A 347 4.79 -13.03 31.01
CA ALA A 347 3.63 -12.31 30.48
C ALA A 347 2.42 -13.24 30.34
N ILE A 348 2.62 -14.46 29.84
CA ILE A 348 1.60 -15.49 29.70
C ILE A 348 1.09 -15.93 31.08
N ASN A 349 1.98 -16.16 32.04
CA ASN A 349 1.61 -16.65 33.37
C ASN A 349 0.90 -15.58 34.23
N ASN A 350 1.32 -14.32 34.10
CA ASN A 350 0.81 -13.21 34.92
C ASN A 350 -0.39 -12.46 34.29
N LYS A 351 -0.85 -12.89 33.11
CA LYS A 351 -1.96 -12.22 32.41
C LYS A 351 -3.23 -12.20 33.26
N LYS A 352 -3.86 -11.03 33.31
CA LYS A 352 -5.20 -10.83 33.86
C LYS A 352 -6.10 -10.34 32.74
N ILE A 353 -7.18 -11.07 32.49
CA ILE A 353 -8.16 -10.74 31.46
C ILE A 353 -9.33 -10.02 32.11
N TYR A 354 -9.72 -8.90 31.52
CA TYR A 354 -10.88 -8.10 31.90
C TYR A 354 -11.69 -7.89 30.62
N ASP A 355 -12.72 -8.71 30.38
CA ASP A 355 -13.48 -8.68 29.12
C ASP A 355 -12.55 -8.73 27.88
N LYS A 356 -12.51 -7.67 27.07
CA LYS A 356 -11.64 -7.56 25.88
C LYS A 356 -10.23 -7.01 26.16
N TYR A 357 -9.85 -6.77 27.41
CA TYR A 357 -8.53 -6.22 27.79
C TYR A 357 -7.68 -7.31 28.45
N VAL A 358 -6.41 -7.41 28.07
CA VAL A 358 -5.43 -8.24 28.78
C VAL A 358 -4.33 -7.37 29.34
N ILE A 359 -4.03 -7.54 30.63
CA ILE A 359 -2.96 -6.80 31.33
C ILE A 359 -2.00 -7.80 31.94
N SER A 360 -0.70 -7.60 31.76
CA SER A 360 0.32 -8.45 32.37
C SER A 360 1.49 -7.64 32.91
N ASN A 361 1.84 -7.89 34.17
CA ASN A 361 3.02 -7.30 34.80
C ASN A 361 4.13 -8.35 34.86
N VAL A 362 5.23 -8.13 34.15
CA VAL A 362 6.35 -9.06 34.04
C VAL A 362 7.47 -8.77 35.03
N GLY A 363 7.34 -7.72 35.84
CA GLY A 363 8.32 -7.31 36.83
C GLY A 363 9.59 -6.76 36.21
N TYR A 364 10.75 -7.03 36.84
CA TYR A 364 12.04 -6.56 36.34
C TYR A 364 12.46 -7.29 35.06
N VAL A 365 12.86 -6.52 34.05
CA VAL A 365 13.33 -7.01 32.75
C VAL A 365 14.58 -6.26 32.30
N GLU A 366 15.33 -6.84 31.37
CA GLU A 366 16.56 -6.24 30.84
C GLU A 366 16.30 -5.26 29.70
N ASN A 367 15.32 -5.56 28.84
CA ASN A 367 15.08 -4.80 27.62
C ASN A 367 13.59 -4.47 27.46
N ARG A 368 13.31 -3.30 26.86
CA ARG A 368 11.93 -2.83 26.60
C ARG A 368 11.23 -3.62 25.51
N GLU A 369 11.98 -4.14 24.56
CA GLU A 369 11.44 -4.81 23.37
C GLU A 369 10.67 -6.08 23.73
N SER A 370 11.13 -6.82 24.75
CA SER A 370 10.42 -7.96 25.31
C SER A 370 9.01 -7.63 25.81
N LEU A 371 8.76 -6.39 26.25
CA LEU A 371 7.42 -5.92 26.65
C LEU A 371 6.52 -5.73 25.43
N SER A 372 7.06 -5.15 24.36
CA SER A 372 6.38 -5.02 23.06
C SER A 372 5.98 -6.37 22.49
N GLN A 373 6.93 -7.30 22.39
CA GLN A 373 6.68 -8.66 21.89
C GLN A 373 5.67 -9.40 22.76
N SER A 374 5.72 -9.22 24.09
CA SER A 374 4.73 -9.77 25.00
C SER A 374 3.34 -9.19 24.78
N ALA A 375 3.24 -7.88 24.55
CA ALA A 375 1.96 -7.24 24.27
C ALA A 375 1.36 -7.74 22.96
N ASP A 376 2.19 -7.89 21.91
CA ASP A 376 1.79 -8.43 20.60
C ASP A 376 1.36 -9.90 20.70
N LEU A 377 2.07 -10.73 21.49
CA LEU A 377 1.67 -12.12 21.74
C LEU A 377 0.31 -12.20 22.44
N LEU A 378 0.12 -11.45 23.53
CA LEU A 378 -1.12 -11.48 24.31
C LEU A 378 -2.32 -10.93 23.53
N LEU A 379 -2.11 -10.00 22.58
CA LEU A 379 -3.18 -9.49 21.70
C LEU A 379 -3.77 -10.58 20.77
N LYS A 380 -3.01 -11.66 20.51
CA LYS A 380 -3.49 -12.79 19.69
C LYS A 380 -4.54 -13.65 20.39
N LEU A 381 -4.73 -13.49 21.70
CA LEU A 381 -5.77 -14.22 22.44
C LEU A 381 -7.16 -13.94 21.88
N GLU A 382 -8.00 -14.98 21.85
CA GLU A 382 -9.39 -14.87 21.43
C GLU A 382 -10.15 -13.90 22.35
N GLY A 383 -10.98 -13.03 21.77
CA GLY A 383 -11.77 -12.04 22.50
C GLY A 383 -11.02 -10.77 22.95
N ILE A 384 -9.68 -10.74 22.90
CA ILE A 384 -8.89 -9.59 23.36
C ILE A 384 -8.76 -8.53 22.26
N THR A 385 -9.11 -7.28 22.50
CA THR A 385 -8.86 -6.16 21.56
C THR A 385 -7.73 -5.25 21.98
N ILE A 386 -7.34 -5.26 23.27
CA ILE A 386 -6.25 -4.44 23.80
C ILE A 386 -5.38 -5.25 24.76
N SER A 387 -4.07 -5.10 24.62
CA SER A 387 -3.04 -5.73 25.44
C SER A 387 -2.16 -4.65 26.08
N LEU A 388 -1.87 -4.79 27.38
CA LEU A 388 -1.01 -3.88 28.14
C LEU A 388 0.00 -4.69 28.96
N VAL A 389 1.29 -4.54 28.64
CA VAL A 389 2.37 -5.20 29.37
C VAL A 389 3.19 -4.17 30.13
N ILE A 390 3.43 -4.46 31.41
CA ILE A 390 4.14 -3.60 32.36
C ILE A 390 5.43 -4.29 32.75
N GLY A 391 6.55 -3.59 32.67
CA GLY A 391 7.85 -4.06 33.15
C GLY A 391 8.61 -2.96 33.85
N ILE A 392 9.63 -3.33 34.62
CA ILE A 392 10.51 -2.40 35.32
C ILE A 392 11.92 -2.58 34.76
N ILE A 393 12.57 -1.49 34.38
CA ILE A 393 13.97 -1.47 33.97
C ILE A 393 14.64 -0.37 34.78
N GLU A 394 15.65 -0.77 35.55
CA GLU A 394 16.34 0.12 36.49
C GLU A 394 15.34 0.82 37.43
N ASP A 395 15.29 2.15 37.40
CA ASP A 395 14.47 3.05 38.21
C ASP A 395 13.19 3.52 37.51
N HIS A 396 12.78 2.84 36.43
CA HIS A 396 11.61 3.21 35.64
C HIS A 396 10.67 2.03 35.37
N ALA A 397 9.37 2.30 35.47
CA ALA A 397 8.33 1.44 34.95
C ALA A 397 8.05 1.77 33.47
N TYR A 398 7.91 0.73 32.67
CA TYR A 398 7.61 0.80 31.25
C TYR A 398 6.28 0.13 30.97
N VAL A 399 5.49 0.78 30.12
CA VAL A 399 4.22 0.26 29.62
C VAL A 399 4.34 0.07 28.12
N SER A 400 3.99 -1.10 27.61
CA SER A 400 3.80 -1.35 26.19
C SER A 400 2.36 -1.78 25.94
N ALA A 401 1.64 -1.00 25.16
CA ALA A 401 0.24 -1.22 24.84
C ALA A 401 0.07 -1.51 23.34
N ARG A 402 -0.85 -2.43 23.03
CA ARG A 402 -1.27 -2.78 21.67
C ARG A 402 -2.77 -2.83 21.59
N SER A 403 -3.32 -2.39 20.46
CA SER A 403 -4.75 -2.36 20.18
C SER A 403 -5.02 -2.82 18.75
N ARG A 404 -6.05 -3.65 18.61
CA ARG A 404 -6.75 -3.90 17.33
C ARG A 404 -8.18 -3.34 17.35
N ASP A 405 -8.49 -2.54 18.37
CA ASP A 405 -9.79 -1.89 18.54
C ASP A 405 -9.89 -0.69 17.61
N GLN A 406 -10.91 -0.66 16.75
CA GLN A 406 -11.11 0.42 15.78
C GLN A 406 -11.71 1.69 16.39
N VAL A 407 -12.23 1.61 17.62
CA VAL A 407 -12.89 2.73 18.30
C VAL A 407 -11.95 3.38 19.32
N ILE A 408 -11.10 2.58 19.98
CA ILE A 408 -10.21 3.06 21.03
C ILE A 408 -8.82 3.36 20.48
N ASP A 409 -8.49 4.65 20.40
CA ASP A 409 -7.15 5.16 20.14
C ASP A 409 -6.25 4.96 21.38
N ILE A 410 -5.39 3.94 21.33
CA ILE A 410 -4.58 3.55 22.50
C ILE A 410 -3.53 4.61 22.85
N SER A 411 -3.03 5.36 21.86
CA SER A 411 -2.09 6.46 22.10
C SER A 411 -2.70 7.55 22.96
N LYS A 412 -3.93 7.96 22.66
CA LYS A 412 -4.65 8.95 23.49
C LYS A 412 -4.87 8.45 24.91
N VAL A 413 -5.19 7.17 25.09
CA VAL A 413 -5.39 6.57 26.42
C VAL A 413 -4.09 6.56 27.21
N ILE A 414 -3.01 6.02 26.66
CA ILE A 414 -1.70 5.93 27.34
C ILE A 414 -1.13 7.31 27.62
N THR A 415 -1.22 8.24 26.67
CA THR A 415 -0.76 9.63 26.86
C THR A 415 -1.54 10.31 27.96
N LYS A 416 -2.88 10.22 27.95
CA LYS A 416 -3.73 10.82 28.98
C LYS A 416 -3.50 10.20 30.37
N ALA A 417 -3.24 8.90 30.44
CA ALA A 417 -3.00 8.19 31.68
C ALA A 417 -1.63 8.55 32.31
N PHE A 418 -0.58 8.67 31.51
CA PHE A 418 0.79 8.63 32.04
C PHE A 418 1.69 9.84 31.73
N SER A 419 1.28 10.77 30.84
CA SER A 419 2.08 11.98 30.51
C SER A 419 2.39 12.89 31.69
N LYS A 420 1.62 12.81 32.79
CA LYS A 420 1.90 13.55 34.03
C LYS A 420 2.91 12.87 34.96
N LEU A 421 3.15 11.57 34.76
CA LEU A 421 4.00 10.74 35.61
C LEU A 421 5.36 10.43 34.95
N GLY A 422 5.53 10.82 33.68
CA GLY A 422 6.73 10.58 32.88
C GLY A 422 6.47 10.90 31.41
N SER A 423 7.12 10.17 30.50
CA SER A 423 6.86 10.31 29.06
C SER A 423 5.89 9.25 28.58
N ALA A 424 5.01 9.63 27.66
CA ALA A 424 4.02 8.74 27.07
C ALA A 424 3.70 9.19 25.64
N GLY A 425 3.46 8.23 24.74
CA GLY A 425 3.12 8.51 23.34
C GLY A 425 2.92 7.24 22.52
N GLY A 426 2.62 7.42 21.23
CA GLY A 426 2.42 6.31 20.28
C GLY A 426 1.45 6.67 19.17
N HIS A 427 0.96 5.65 18.47
CA HIS A 427 -0.03 5.74 17.40
C HIS A 427 -1.34 5.03 17.78
N MET A 428 -2.34 5.09 16.90
CA MET A 428 -3.70 4.58 17.19
C MET A 428 -3.74 3.13 17.71
N ASN A 429 -2.84 2.27 17.20
CA ASN A 429 -2.83 0.83 17.51
C ASN A 429 -1.71 0.40 18.47
N PHE A 430 -0.77 1.27 18.82
CA PHE A 430 0.30 0.94 19.76
C PHE A 430 0.79 2.18 20.50
N ALA A 431 1.10 2.03 21.78
CA ALA A 431 1.59 3.14 22.58
C ALA A 431 2.49 2.66 23.71
N ALA A 432 3.34 3.54 24.20
CA ALA A 432 4.26 3.25 25.28
C ALA A 432 4.33 4.40 26.29
N ALA A 433 4.72 4.06 27.52
CA ALA A 433 5.04 5.04 28.56
C ALA A 433 6.29 4.64 29.34
N LYS A 434 7.03 5.64 29.81
CA LYS A 434 8.15 5.52 30.74
C LYS A 434 7.82 6.38 31.97
N ILE A 435 7.73 5.75 33.13
CA ILE A 435 7.29 6.37 34.39
C ILE A 435 8.41 6.18 35.41
N SER A 436 8.83 7.26 36.09
CA SER A 436 9.84 7.15 37.15
C SER A 436 9.27 6.37 38.33
N LEU A 437 10.06 5.46 38.93
CA LEU A 437 9.61 4.71 40.11
C LEU A 437 9.32 5.63 41.31
N GLY A 438 9.89 6.85 41.35
CA GLY A 438 9.55 7.85 42.36
C GLY A 438 8.09 8.32 42.34
N ALA A 439 7.33 8.01 41.28
CA ALA A 439 5.89 8.23 41.22
C ALA A 439 5.09 7.20 42.05
N PHE A 440 5.73 6.11 42.50
CA PHE A 440 5.12 5.07 43.32
C PHE A 440 5.67 5.15 44.76
N SER A 441 4.90 4.63 45.73
CA SER A 441 5.32 4.61 47.14
C SER A 441 6.64 3.85 47.32
N TYR A 442 7.59 4.44 48.06
CA TYR A 442 8.92 3.87 48.25
C TYR A 442 8.88 2.57 49.10
N THR A 443 9.46 1.49 48.57
CA THR A 443 9.72 0.24 49.29
C THR A 443 11.03 -0.36 48.75
N GLU A 444 11.82 -0.96 49.63
CA GLU A 444 13.06 -1.68 49.25
C GLU A 444 12.76 -3.09 48.75
N ASP A 445 11.56 -3.62 49.03
CA ASP A 445 11.15 -4.95 48.58
C ASP A 445 10.72 -4.92 47.11
N LYS A 446 11.50 -5.62 46.27
CA LYS A 446 11.27 -5.71 44.83
C LYS A 446 9.94 -6.37 44.46
N GLU A 447 9.46 -7.36 45.21
CA GLU A 447 8.19 -8.02 44.92
C GLU A 447 7.02 -7.11 45.23
N ILE A 448 7.08 -6.41 46.37
CA ILE A 448 6.08 -5.41 46.75
C ILE A 448 6.08 -4.26 45.73
N MET A 449 7.25 -3.79 45.31
CA MET A 449 7.38 -2.75 44.28
C MET A 449 6.72 -3.17 42.96
N VAL A 450 7.03 -4.37 42.46
CA VAL A 450 6.42 -4.91 41.23
C VAL A 450 4.89 -4.92 41.35
N ARG A 451 4.35 -5.38 42.47
CA ARG A 451 2.90 -5.40 42.70
C ARG A 451 2.29 -3.99 42.71
N ILE A 452 2.88 -3.05 43.45
CA ILE A 452 2.41 -1.66 43.54
C ILE A 452 2.40 -1.00 42.17
N VAL A 453 3.50 -1.12 41.41
CA VAL A 453 3.62 -0.57 40.06
C VAL A 453 2.54 -1.16 39.14
N GLY A 454 2.40 -2.48 39.13
CA GLY A 454 1.40 -3.17 38.31
C GLY A 454 -0.03 -2.75 38.62
N ASP A 455 -0.40 -2.75 39.90
CA ASP A 455 -1.77 -2.41 40.35
C ASP A 455 -2.08 -0.93 40.07
N THR A 456 -1.13 -0.03 40.35
CA THR A 456 -1.28 1.42 40.12
C THR A 456 -1.44 1.74 38.63
N ILE A 457 -0.55 1.22 37.78
CA ILE A 457 -0.62 1.46 36.32
C ILE A 457 -1.92 0.91 35.74
N THR A 458 -2.34 -0.28 36.19
CA THR A 458 -3.61 -0.90 35.79
C THR A 458 -4.80 -0.01 36.15
N GLU A 459 -4.83 0.55 37.36
CA GLU A 459 -5.89 1.45 37.80
C GLU A 459 -5.93 2.75 36.99
N TYR A 460 -4.78 3.40 36.76
CA TYR A 460 -4.71 4.59 35.92
C TYR A 460 -5.20 4.33 34.49
N PHE A 461 -4.85 3.18 33.92
CA PHE A 461 -5.28 2.77 32.60
C PHE A 461 -6.81 2.65 32.51
N PHE A 462 -7.43 1.86 33.39
CA PHE A 462 -8.88 1.66 33.38
C PHE A 462 -9.67 2.93 33.75
N LYS A 463 -9.18 3.72 34.71
CA LYS A 463 -9.76 5.03 35.05
C LYS A 463 -9.79 5.95 33.83
N THR A 464 -8.76 5.90 32.99
CA THR A 464 -8.69 6.69 31.76
C THR A 464 -9.66 6.19 30.70
N LEU A 465 -9.86 4.87 30.61
CA LEU A 465 -10.89 4.23 29.79
C LEU A 465 -12.32 4.45 30.32
N LYS A 466 -12.48 5.06 31.51
CA LYS A 466 -13.75 5.19 32.25
C LYS A 466 -14.38 3.83 32.59
N LEU A 467 -13.56 2.81 32.83
CA LEU A 467 -13.99 1.46 33.22
C LEU A 467 -13.62 1.21 34.68
N ASN A 468 -14.42 0.40 35.39
CA ASN A 468 -14.11 -0.03 36.75
C ASN A 468 -13.27 -1.32 36.73
N ASN A 469 -12.22 -1.40 37.57
CA ASN A 469 -11.31 -2.56 37.70
C ASN A 469 -11.99 -3.87 38.14
N LYS A 470 -13.24 -3.80 38.63
CA LYS A 470 -14.01 -4.97 39.05
C LYS A 470 -14.81 -5.44 37.85
N GLY A 471 -14.34 -6.49 37.17
CA GLY A 471 -15.08 -7.15 36.10
C GLY A 471 -16.49 -7.51 36.56
N SER A 472 -17.46 -6.71 36.14
CA SER A 472 -18.89 -6.91 36.30
C SER A 472 -19.56 -5.96 35.31
N ILE A 473 -20.49 -6.52 34.54
CA ILE A 473 -21.37 -5.85 33.58
C ILE A 473 -22.01 -4.60 34.18
#